data_AF-A0A1A8N6X2-F1
#
_entry.id   AF-A0A1A8N6X2-F1
#
_cell.length_a   1.000
_cell.length_b   1.000
_cell.length_c   1.000
_cell.angle_alpha   90.00
_cell.angle_beta   90.00
_cell.angle_gamma   90.00
#
_symmetry.space_group_name_H-M   'P 1'
#
loop_
_entity.id
_entity.type
_entity.pdbx_description
1 polymer ?
#
loop_
_entity_poly.entity_id
_entity_poly.type
_entity_poly.pdbx_seq_one_letter_code
_entity_poly.pdbx_strand_id
1 'polypeptide(L)'
;MAERRAFAQKISRTVAAEVRKQIAGQYGGSPQLFKNLNVGTTSSNTVPLTEAVEPVDFEEYLITHPPIVESGPLRDLIEFPPDDIEVIYTPRDCRTVVQAVPEEGDTDPHVRDCARSYTEDWAIVNRKYHKLSTGFNPNTLDKQKERQKGLPKQVFEADEMPDSSSYQDDQDDLKRRSMSIDDTPRGSWA
;
A
#
# COMPACT_ATOMS: atom_id res chain seq x y z
N MET A 1 3.02 30.96 48.92
CA MET A 1 3.39 31.77 47.74
C MET A 1 3.88 30.78 46.68
N ALA A 2 3.05 30.45 45.68
CA ALA A 2 3.31 29.36 44.75
C ALA A 2 4.11 29.87 43.54
N GLU A 3 5.31 29.33 43.38
CA GLU A 3 6.27 29.67 42.32
C GLU A 3 5.78 29.10 40.98
N ARG A 4 5.50 29.97 40.01
CA ARG A 4 5.08 29.60 38.66
C ARG A 4 6.30 29.23 37.83
N ARG A 5 6.32 28.01 37.25
CA ARG A 5 7.33 27.60 36.25
C ARG A 5 7.34 28.54 35.05
N ALA A 6 8.52 29.07 34.72
CA ALA A 6 8.76 30.12 33.72
C ALA A 6 8.46 29.74 32.24
N PHE A 7 7.99 28.53 31.94
CA PHE A 7 7.79 28.07 30.56
C PHE A 7 6.41 28.39 29.96
N ALA A 8 5.47 28.91 30.74
CA ALA A 8 4.13 29.25 30.25
C ALA A 8 4.00 30.71 29.79
N GLN A 9 4.98 31.23 29.04
CA GLN A 9 4.80 32.52 28.38
C GLN A 9 3.90 32.35 27.15
N LYS A 10 2.63 32.75 27.35
CA LYS A 10 1.63 33.19 26.36
C LYS A 10 2.12 33.13 24.91
N ILE A 11 1.90 32.00 24.26
CA ILE A 11 2.04 31.86 22.80
C ILE A 11 1.01 32.81 22.18
N SER A 12 1.49 33.87 21.51
CA SER A 12 0.62 34.74 20.72
C SER A 12 -0.07 33.86 19.69
N ARG A 13 -1.40 33.75 19.76
CA ARG A 13 -2.20 33.04 18.74
C ARG A 13 -2.24 33.87 17.47
N THR A 14 -1.11 34.08 16.81
CA THR A 14 -1.16 34.29 15.38
C THR A 14 -1.51 32.94 14.79
N VAL A 15 -2.75 32.81 14.32
CA VAL A 15 -3.21 31.61 13.62
C VAL A 15 -2.21 31.36 12.51
N ALA A 16 -1.56 30.19 12.48
CA ALA A 16 -0.50 29.89 11.52
C ALA A 16 -0.92 30.14 10.05
N ALA A 17 -2.23 30.14 9.78
CA ALA A 17 -2.81 30.55 8.51
C ALA A 17 -2.52 32.00 8.12
N GLU A 18 -2.52 32.95 9.07
CA GLU A 18 -2.22 34.37 8.81
C GLU A 18 -0.74 34.59 8.44
N VAL A 19 0.16 33.84 9.10
CA VAL A 19 1.60 33.85 8.77
C VAL A 19 1.83 33.32 7.35
N ARG A 20 1.15 32.23 6.96
CA ARG A 20 1.23 31.68 5.60
C ARG A 20 0.71 32.65 4.54
N LYS A 21 -0.36 33.40 4.85
CA LYS A 21 -0.92 34.43 3.96
C LYS A 21 0.03 35.61 3.74
N GLN A 22 0.74 36.05 4.78
CA GLN A 22 1.72 37.14 4.67
C GLN A 22 2.96 36.75 3.84
N ILE A 23 3.42 35.50 3.92
CA ILE A 23 4.57 35.04 3.14
C ILE A 23 4.21 34.89 1.65
N ALA A 24 3.00 34.40 1.34
CA ALA A 24 2.54 34.29 -0.05
C ALA A 24 2.35 35.66 -0.74
N GLY A 25 1.98 36.71 0.02
CA GLY A 25 1.83 38.07 -0.51
C GLY A 25 3.14 38.79 -0.84
N GLN A 26 4.28 38.36 -0.30
CA GLN A 26 5.57 39.04 -0.50
C GLN A 26 6.28 38.71 -1.82
N TYR A 27 5.83 37.68 -2.56
CA TYR A 27 6.40 37.33 -3.86
C TYR A 27 5.52 37.74 -5.06
N GLY A 28 4.37 38.37 -4.81
CA GLY A 28 3.44 38.84 -5.85
C GLY A 28 3.85 40.14 -6.57
N GLY A 29 5.15 40.49 -6.59
CA GLY A 29 5.58 41.81 -7.04
C GLY A 29 7.01 41.93 -7.58
N SER A 30 7.62 40.86 -8.10
CA SER A 30 8.91 40.98 -8.82
C SER A 30 8.72 40.89 -10.33
N PRO A 31 8.85 41.99 -11.10
CA PRO A 31 8.66 42.00 -12.55
C PRO A 31 9.87 41.47 -13.35
N GLN A 32 10.90 40.90 -12.72
CA GLN A 32 12.22 40.73 -13.36
C GLN A 32 12.56 39.31 -13.85
N LEU A 33 11.62 38.35 -13.85
CA LEU A 33 11.88 36.98 -14.31
C LEU A 33 11.08 36.57 -15.56
N PHE A 34 10.88 37.47 -16.51
CA PHE A 34 10.17 37.14 -17.78
C PHE A 34 10.84 37.67 -19.05
N LYS A 35 12.18 37.82 -19.08
CA LYS A 35 12.84 38.34 -20.30
C LYS A 35 13.37 37.29 -21.27
N ASN A 36 13.26 35.99 -21.00
CA ASN A 36 13.93 34.98 -21.82
C ASN A 36 13.01 33.84 -22.30
N LEU A 37 11.82 34.16 -22.80
CA LEU A 37 11.09 33.19 -23.62
C LEU A 37 10.46 33.88 -24.84
N ASN A 38 11.29 34.06 -25.86
CA ASN A 38 10.82 34.41 -27.20
C ASN A 38 10.97 33.18 -28.11
N VAL A 39 10.05 32.23 -28.01
CA VAL A 39 9.75 31.26 -29.07
C VAL A 39 8.24 31.01 -29.07
N GLY A 40 7.60 31.44 -30.16
CA GLY A 40 6.41 30.88 -30.78
C GLY A 40 5.27 30.34 -29.91
N THR A 41 4.14 31.04 -29.98
CA THR A 41 2.78 30.46 -30.04
C THR A 41 2.48 29.31 -29.10
N THR A 42 1.96 29.61 -27.92
CA THR A 42 0.79 28.94 -27.33
C THR A 42 0.33 29.76 -26.13
N SER A 43 -0.99 29.93 -26.02
CA SER A 43 -1.70 30.55 -24.90
C SER A 43 -1.15 30.07 -23.54
N SER A 44 -0.48 30.97 -22.81
CA SER A 44 -0.09 30.70 -21.43
C SER A 44 -1.35 30.75 -20.55
N ASN A 45 -2.02 29.60 -20.38
CA ASN A 45 -2.97 29.43 -19.29
C ASN A 45 -2.19 29.42 -17.97
N THR A 46 -1.94 30.60 -17.42
CA THR A 46 -1.41 30.74 -16.06
C THR A 46 -2.53 30.40 -15.08
N VAL A 47 -2.60 29.14 -14.67
CA VAL A 47 -3.52 28.69 -13.62
C VAL A 47 -3.09 29.35 -12.30
N PRO A 48 -3.99 30.03 -11.57
CA PRO A 48 -3.68 30.59 -10.26
C PRO A 48 -3.24 29.48 -9.28
N LEU A 49 -2.04 29.60 -8.71
CA LEU A 49 -1.47 28.63 -7.74
C LEU A 49 -2.25 28.54 -6.40
N THR A 50 -3.29 29.35 -6.24
CA THR A 50 -4.15 29.41 -5.07
C THR A 50 -5.52 28.76 -5.29
N GLU A 51 -5.85 28.39 -6.52
CA GLU A 51 -7.13 27.80 -6.88
C GLU A 51 -7.00 26.29 -7.01
N ALA A 52 -7.89 25.55 -6.35
CA ALA A 52 -7.96 24.11 -6.50
C ALA A 52 -8.56 23.80 -7.88
N VAL A 53 -7.71 23.40 -8.83
CA VAL A 53 -8.17 22.90 -10.13
C VAL A 53 -8.76 21.51 -9.92
N GLU A 54 -9.99 21.32 -10.37
CA GLU A 54 -10.62 20.02 -10.42
C GLU A 54 -9.80 19.10 -11.35
N PRO A 55 -9.41 17.89 -10.89
CA PRO A 55 -8.67 16.98 -11.74
C PRO A 55 -9.51 16.62 -12.97
N VAL A 56 -8.84 16.48 -14.12
CA VAL A 56 -9.49 16.03 -15.36
C VAL A 56 -10.14 14.67 -15.11
N ASP A 57 -11.42 14.54 -15.46
CA ASP A 57 -12.09 13.25 -15.55
C ASP A 57 -11.57 12.52 -16.80
N PHE A 58 -10.59 11.66 -16.58
CA PHE A 58 -9.96 10.90 -17.65
C PHE A 58 -10.92 9.89 -18.29
N GLU A 59 -11.94 9.40 -17.56
CA GLU A 59 -12.90 8.44 -18.11
C GLU A 59 -13.83 9.16 -19.11
N GLU A 60 -14.40 10.30 -18.73
CA GLU A 60 -15.23 11.13 -19.63
C GLU A 60 -14.42 11.65 -20.82
N TYR A 61 -13.18 12.09 -20.58
CA TYR A 61 -12.31 12.58 -21.65
C TYR A 61 -12.02 11.50 -22.70
N LEU A 62 -11.70 10.27 -22.28
CA LEU A 62 -11.43 9.16 -23.20
C LEU A 62 -12.69 8.73 -23.99
N ILE A 63 -13.88 8.81 -23.38
CA ILE A 63 -15.15 8.50 -24.04
C ILE A 63 -15.47 9.55 -25.11
N THR A 64 -15.24 10.83 -24.81
CA THR A 64 -15.54 11.96 -25.73
C THR A 64 -14.45 12.18 -26.77
N HIS A 65 -13.23 11.71 -26.50
CA HIS A 65 -12.07 11.76 -27.38
C HIS A 65 -11.53 10.34 -27.59
N PRO A 66 -12.31 9.45 -28.25
CA PRO A 66 -11.83 8.12 -28.55
C PRO A 66 -10.51 8.26 -29.32
N PRO A 67 -9.43 7.58 -28.91
CA PRO A 67 -8.17 7.63 -29.62
C PRO A 67 -8.45 7.24 -31.07
N ILE A 68 -7.73 7.88 -32.00
CA ILE A 68 -7.83 7.53 -33.43
C ILE A 68 -7.46 6.06 -33.52
N VAL A 69 -8.47 5.18 -33.60
CA VAL A 69 -8.26 3.77 -33.86
C VAL A 69 -7.57 3.73 -35.20
N GLU A 70 -6.31 3.29 -35.22
CA GLU A 70 -5.55 3.18 -36.45
C GLU A 70 -6.36 2.29 -37.40
N SER A 71 -7.01 2.91 -38.38
CA SER A 71 -7.88 2.20 -39.30
C SER A 71 -6.97 1.55 -40.34
N GLY A 72 -6.62 0.29 -40.13
CA GLY A 72 -5.71 -0.43 -41.01
C GLY A 72 -5.16 -1.71 -40.41
N PRO A 73 -4.32 -2.44 -41.16
CA PRO A 73 -3.74 -3.72 -40.75
C PRO A 73 -2.80 -3.61 -39.54
N LEU A 74 -2.44 -2.40 -39.12
CA LEU A 74 -1.58 -2.14 -37.95
C LEU A 74 -2.35 -2.11 -36.63
N ARG A 75 -3.69 -1.99 -36.66
CA ARG A 75 -4.55 -2.08 -35.46
C ARG A 75 -4.28 -3.35 -34.65
N ASP A 76 -4.12 -4.47 -35.35
CA ASP A 76 -3.89 -5.78 -34.75
C ASP A 76 -2.55 -5.86 -33.99
N LEU A 77 -1.63 -4.91 -34.21
CA LEU A 77 -0.36 -4.84 -33.47
C LEU A 77 -0.50 -4.18 -32.10
N ILE A 78 -1.53 -3.36 -31.90
CA ILE A 78 -1.77 -2.61 -30.66
C ILE A 78 -2.94 -3.18 -29.83
N GLU A 79 -3.80 -4.00 -30.45
CA GLU A 79 -4.92 -4.65 -29.79
C GLU A 79 -4.53 -6.04 -29.26
N PHE A 80 -5.08 -6.43 -28.10
CA PHE A 80 -4.92 -7.79 -27.63
C PHE A 80 -5.73 -8.75 -28.52
N PRO A 81 -5.19 -9.93 -28.87
CA PRO A 81 -5.93 -10.92 -29.63
C PRO A 81 -7.26 -11.27 -28.95
N PRO A 82 -8.34 -11.49 -29.72
CA PRO A 82 -9.64 -11.85 -29.14
C PRO A 82 -9.60 -13.18 -28.38
N ASP A 83 -8.61 -14.04 -28.66
CA ASP A 83 -8.36 -15.31 -27.98
C ASP A 83 -7.28 -15.24 -26.87
N ASP A 84 -6.84 -14.04 -26.47
CA ASP A 84 -5.84 -13.90 -25.39
C ASP A 84 -6.40 -14.33 -24.04
N ILE A 85 -7.69 -14.13 -23.78
CA ILE A 85 -8.31 -14.46 -22.49
C ILE A 85 -8.88 -15.88 -22.51
N GLU A 86 -8.42 -16.71 -21.58
CA GLU A 86 -8.98 -18.02 -21.28
C GLU A 86 -9.41 -18.05 -19.81
N VAL A 87 -10.66 -18.43 -19.55
CA VAL A 87 -11.19 -18.57 -18.18
C VAL A 87 -11.35 -20.05 -17.87
N ILE A 88 -10.63 -20.51 -16.84
CA ILE A 88 -10.65 -21.91 -16.37
C ILE A 88 -11.26 -21.96 -14.99
N TYR A 89 -12.30 -22.79 -14.82
CA TYR A 89 -12.91 -23.03 -13.52
C TYR A 89 -12.23 -24.23 -12.85
N THR A 90 -11.73 -24.01 -11.63
CA THR A 90 -11.08 -25.07 -10.84
C THR A 90 -11.81 -25.23 -9.52
N PRO A 91 -12.19 -26.46 -9.12
CA PRO A 91 -12.85 -26.72 -7.86
C PRO A 91 -12.13 -26.07 -6.68
N ARG A 92 -12.88 -25.40 -5.82
CA ARG A 92 -12.30 -24.84 -4.59
C ARG A 92 -12.02 -25.96 -3.60
N ASP A 93 -10.80 -26.01 -3.07
CA ASP A 93 -10.44 -26.93 -2.00
C ASP A 93 -11.30 -26.68 -0.75
N CYS A 94 -12.06 -27.70 -0.35
CA CYS A 94 -12.84 -27.69 0.87
C CYS A 94 -12.12 -28.51 1.95
N ARG A 95 -11.81 -27.89 3.10
CA ARG A 95 -11.18 -28.60 4.23
C ARG A 95 -12.16 -29.53 4.96
N THR A 96 -13.46 -29.29 4.81
CA THR A 96 -14.53 -30.06 5.43
C THR A 96 -15.15 -31.03 4.42
N VAL A 97 -15.85 -32.05 4.91
CA VAL A 97 -16.53 -33.04 4.06
C VAL A 97 -17.63 -32.41 3.21
N VAL A 98 -18.26 -31.34 3.73
CA VAL A 98 -19.34 -30.58 3.07
C VAL A 98 -19.09 -29.09 3.27
N GLN A 99 -19.59 -28.26 2.36
CA GLN A 99 -19.54 -26.81 2.50
C GLN A 99 -20.35 -26.35 3.72
N ALA A 100 -19.77 -25.44 4.51
CA ALA A 100 -20.41 -24.87 5.69
C ALA A 100 -21.32 -23.69 5.32
N VAL A 101 -22.30 -23.93 4.45
CA VAL A 101 -23.31 -22.94 4.07
C VAL A 101 -24.60 -23.24 4.84
N PRO A 102 -25.30 -22.22 5.36
CA PRO A 102 -26.64 -22.40 5.91
C PRO A 102 -27.55 -23.10 4.89
N GLU A 103 -28.48 -23.91 5.38
CA GLU A 103 -29.52 -24.48 4.53
C GLU A 103 -30.31 -23.33 3.87
N GLU A 104 -30.64 -23.48 2.58
CA GLU A 104 -31.39 -22.50 1.79
C GLU A 104 -32.81 -22.33 2.39
N GLY A 105 -32.91 -21.51 3.44
CA GLY A 105 -34.15 -21.02 4.01
C GLY A 105 -34.51 -19.64 3.46
N ASP A 106 -35.33 -18.87 4.20
CA ASP A 106 -35.72 -17.49 3.86
C ASP A 106 -34.56 -16.51 4.15
N THR A 107 -33.40 -16.78 3.57
CA THR A 107 -32.21 -15.94 3.67
C THR A 107 -32.29 -14.80 2.67
N ASP A 108 -31.96 -13.59 3.12
CA ASP A 108 -31.90 -12.40 2.29
C ASP A 108 -31.08 -12.66 1.00
N PRO A 109 -31.53 -12.19 -0.19
CA PRO A 109 -30.84 -12.42 -1.46
C PRO A 109 -29.35 -12.05 -1.43
N HIS A 110 -28.97 -11.00 -0.70
CA HIS A 110 -27.58 -10.58 -0.59
C HIS A 110 -26.74 -11.60 0.19
N VAL A 111 -27.30 -12.18 1.26
CA VAL A 111 -26.61 -13.21 2.05
C VAL A 111 -26.37 -14.45 1.20
N ARG A 112 -27.33 -14.82 0.35
CA ARG A 112 -27.20 -15.94 -0.56
C ARG A 112 -26.13 -15.68 -1.63
N ASP A 113 -26.09 -14.49 -2.22
CA ASP A 113 -25.06 -14.12 -3.19
C ASP A 113 -23.66 -14.10 -2.56
N CYS A 114 -23.54 -13.57 -1.33
CA CYS A 114 -22.30 -13.64 -0.57
C CYS A 114 -21.85 -15.08 -0.35
N ALA A 115 -22.75 -15.93 0.19
CA ALA A 115 -22.45 -17.32 0.46
C ALA A 115 -21.95 -18.05 -0.80
N ARG A 116 -22.66 -17.85 -1.92
CA ARG A 116 -22.29 -18.36 -3.24
C ARG A 116 -20.88 -17.94 -3.63
N SER A 117 -20.53 -16.65 -3.54
CA SER A 117 -19.18 -16.16 -3.90
C SER A 117 -18.05 -16.79 -3.06
N TYR A 118 -18.32 -17.14 -1.80
CA TYR A 118 -17.32 -17.80 -0.95
C TYR A 118 -17.18 -19.30 -1.21
N THR A 119 -18.20 -19.93 -1.78
CA THR A 119 -18.23 -21.38 -2.07
C THR A 119 -18.03 -21.74 -3.53
N GLU A 120 -18.09 -20.77 -4.43
CA GLU A 120 -17.86 -20.98 -5.85
C GLU A 120 -16.41 -21.39 -6.13
N ASP A 121 -16.29 -22.18 -7.21
CA ASP A 121 -15.03 -22.59 -7.79
C ASP A 121 -14.18 -21.38 -8.20
N TRP A 122 -12.87 -21.58 -8.25
CA TRP A 122 -11.95 -20.54 -8.70
C TRP A 122 -12.13 -20.29 -10.19
N ALA A 123 -12.47 -19.05 -10.56
CA ALA A 123 -12.36 -18.57 -11.93
C ALA A 123 -10.93 -18.05 -12.16
N ILE A 124 -10.09 -18.87 -12.80
CA ILE A 124 -8.72 -18.52 -13.13
C ILE A 124 -8.71 -17.88 -14.51
N VAL A 125 -8.28 -16.62 -14.58
CA VAL A 125 -8.12 -15.88 -15.84
C VAL A 125 -6.68 -16.03 -16.33
N ASN A 126 -6.52 -16.75 -17.43
CA ASN A 126 -5.25 -16.94 -18.11
C ASN A 126 -5.16 -16.03 -19.34
N ARG A 127 -3.95 -15.52 -19.56
CA ARG A 127 -3.60 -14.73 -20.74
C ARG A 127 -2.66 -15.52 -21.63
N LYS A 128 -3.18 -16.08 -22.72
CA LYS A 128 -2.48 -17.01 -23.62
C LYS A 128 -1.17 -16.44 -24.15
N TYR A 129 -1.13 -15.15 -24.46
CA TYR A 129 0.03 -14.47 -25.01
C TYR A 129 0.76 -13.60 -23.97
N HIS A 130 0.50 -13.77 -22.67
CA HIS A 130 1.14 -12.99 -21.62
C HIS A 130 2.68 -12.99 -21.71
N LYS A 131 3.27 -14.13 -22.10
CA LYS A 131 4.73 -14.29 -22.27
C LYS A 131 5.33 -13.42 -23.36
N LEU A 132 4.52 -12.97 -24.31
CA LEU A 132 4.92 -12.08 -25.41
C LEU A 132 4.70 -10.60 -25.08
N SER A 133 4.08 -10.30 -23.94
CA SER A 133 3.81 -8.92 -23.51
C SER A 133 5.10 -8.20 -23.11
N THR A 134 5.18 -6.91 -23.40
CA THR A 134 6.31 -6.03 -23.04
C THR A 134 6.53 -5.91 -21.53
N GLY A 135 5.49 -6.14 -20.72
CA GLY A 135 5.56 -6.18 -19.26
C GLY A 135 5.88 -7.56 -18.67
N PHE A 136 6.13 -8.58 -19.50
CA PHE A 136 6.44 -9.92 -19.01
C PHE A 136 7.82 -9.95 -18.35
N ASN A 137 7.84 -10.20 -17.04
CA ASN A 137 9.08 -10.46 -16.32
C ASN A 137 9.21 -11.97 -16.06
N PRO A 138 10.19 -12.66 -16.65
CA PRO A 138 10.38 -14.09 -16.43
C PRO A 138 10.83 -14.42 -15.01
N ASN A 139 11.18 -13.45 -14.16
CA ASN A 139 11.53 -13.67 -12.75
C ASN A 139 10.28 -13.76 -11.86
N THR A 140 9.45 -14.77 -12.08
CA THR A 140 8.37 -15.13 -11.14
C THR A 140 8.95 -15.54 -9.78
N LEU A 141 8.16 -15.38 -8.70
CA LEU A 141 8.55 -15.81 -7.35
C LEU A 141 9.06 -17.26 -7.31
N ASP A 142 8.45 -18.17 -8.06
CA ASP A 142 8.86 -19.58 -8.11
C ASP A 142 10.24 -19.78 -8.75
N LYS A 143 10.52 -19.09 -9.86
CA LYS A 143 11.85 -19.06 -10.48
C LYS A 143 12.90 -18.38 -9.61
N GLN A 144 12.51 -17.38 -8.82
CA GLN A 144 13.39 -16.77 -7.83
C GLN A 144 13.70 -17.74 -6.69
N LYS A 145 12.70 -18.46 -6.17
CA LYS A 145 12.87 -19.53 -5.20
C LYS A 145 13.75 -20.65 -5.75
N GLU A 146 13.53 -21.06 -7.00
CA GLU A 146 14.36 -22.04 -7.70
C GLU A 146 15.79 -21.56 -7.86
N ARG A 147 16.01 -20.30 -8.26
CA ARG A 147 17.36 -19.72 -8.32
C ARG A 147 18.02 -19.73 -6.95
N GLN A 148 17.28 -19.44 -5.88
CA GLN A 148 17.76 -19.49 -4.49
C GLN A 148 18.06 -20.91 -4.00
N LYS A 149 17.50 -21.95 -4.62
CA LYS A 149 17.85 -23.35 -4.29
C LYS A 149 19.32 -23.58 -4.66
N GLY A 150 20.13 -23.87 -3.65
CA GLY A 150 21.54 -24.17 -3.83
C GLY A 150 22.49 -22.98 -3.73
N LEU A 151 22.00 -21.75 -3.52
CA LEU A 151 22.89 -20.67 -3.08
C LEU A 151 23.33 -20.92 -1.63
N PRO A 152 24.60 -20.61 -1.29
CA PRO A 152 25.05 -20.59 0.09
C PRO A 152 24.16 -19.68 0.93
N LYS A 153 23.69 -20.17 2.08
CA LYS A 153 22.96 -19.36 3.05
C LYS A 153 23.92 -18.29 3.57
N GLN A 154 23.62 -17.02 3.30
CA GLN A 154 24.36 -15.91 3.88
C GLN A 154 23.97 -15.80 5.35
N VAL A 155 24.95 -16.01 6.23
CA VAL A 155 24.81 -15.81 7.67
C VAL A 155 25.49 -14.49 7.97
N PHE A 156 24.76 -13.52 8.51
CA PHE A 156 25.32 -12.26 8.96
C PHE A 156 25.71 -12.36 10.44
N GLU A 157 26.63 -11.53 10.90
CA GLU A 157 27.07 -11.49 12.31
C GLU A 157 25.90 -11.30 13.30
N ALA A 158 24.79 -10.68 12.86
CA ALA A 158 23.59 -10.49 13.68
C ALA A 158 22.72 -11.76 13.82
N ASP A 159 22.89 -12.75 12.94
CA ASP A 159 22.17 -14.04 13.00
C ASP A 159 22.87 -15.04 13.94
N GLU A 160 24.10 -14.74 14.35
CA GLU A 160 24.82 -15.48 15.38
C GLU A 160 24.22 -15.13 16.74
N MET A 161 23.18 -15.87 17.14
CA MET A 161 22.78 -15.89 18.55
C MET A 161 23.96 -16.43 19.37
N PRO A 162 24.37 -15.76 20.46
CA PRO A 162 25.38 -16.31 21.34
C PRO A 162 24.89 -17.66 21.87
N ASP A 163 25.74 -18.69 21.77
CA ASP A 163 25.48 -20.00 22.35
C ASP A 163 25.10 -19.82 23.83
N SER A 164 23.85 -20.14 24.16
CA SER A 164 23.33 -20.08 25.53
C SER A 164 23.92 -21.17 26.44
N SER A 165 24.88 -21.97 25.96
CA SER A 165 25.44 -23.13 26.65
C SER A 165 26.73 -22.87 27.43
N SER A 166 27.21 -21.63 27.58
CA SER A 166 28.46 -21.36 28.33
C SER A 166 28.33 -20.49 29.58
N TYR A 167 27.12 -20.14 30.04
CA TYR A 167 26.94 -19.29 31.23
C TYR A 167 25.73 -19.67 32.09
N GLN A 168 25.57 -20.96 32.42
CA GLN A 168 24.44 -21.40 33.23
C GLN A 168 24.75 -22.53 34.23
N ASP A 169 25.98 -22.62 34.76
CA ASP A 169 26.29 -23.60 35.82
C ASP A 169 26.61 -22.97 37.20
N ASP A 170 26.92 -21.68 37.30
CA ASP A 170 27.39 -21.10 38.58
C ASP A 170 26.39 -20.18 39.31
N GLN A 171 25.17 -19.97 38.79
CA GLN A 171 24.22 -19.01 39.40
C GLN A 171 23.02 -19.66 40.12
N ASP A 172 22.82 -20.97 39.96
CA ASP A 172 21.65 -21.67 40.51
C ASP A 172 21.80 -22.10 41.98
N ASP A 173 23.03 -22.11 42.51
CA ASP A 173 23.27 -22.49 43.91
C ASP A 173 23.02 -21.36 44.93
N LEU A 174 22.98 -20.08 44.51
CA LEU A 174 22.72 -18.96 45.43
C LEU A 174 21.23 -18.58 45.58
N LYS A 175 20.34 -19.05 44.69
CA LYS A 175 18.92 -18.65 44.70
C LYS A 175 17.97 -19.64 45.39
N ARG A 176 18.48 -20.80 45.85
CA ARG A 176 17.69 -21.78 46.65
C ARG A 176 17.47 -21.37 48.11
N ARG A 177 17.86 -20.16 48.51
CA ARG A 177 17.57 -19.62 49.84
C ARG A 177 16.22 -18.91 49.84
N SER A 178 15.18 -19.70 50.09
CA SER A 178 13.80 -19.28 50.36
C SER A 178 13.72 -18.15 51.40
N MET A 179 13.00 -17.07 51.10
CA MET A 179 12.44 -16.15 52.10
C MET A 179 10.92 -16.00 51.86
N SER A 180 10.17 -16.56 52.80
CA SER A 180 8.92 -16.08 53.44
C SER A 180 7.80 -15.43 52.61
N ILE A 181 6.62 -16.03 52.70
CA ILE A 181 5.31 -15.74 52.08
C ILE A 181 4.53 -14.53 52.66
N ASP A 182 5.19 -13.48 53.13
CA ASP A 182 4.48 -12.31 53.66
C ASP A 182 5.22 -11.02 53.30
N ASP A 183 4.91 -10.47 52.13
CA ASP A 183 4.88 -9.01 51.92
C ASP A 183 4.21 -8.68 50.58
N THR A 184 2.89 -8.68 50.57
CA THR A 184 2.13 -8.05 49.48
C THR A 184 1.65 -6.68 49.93
N PRO A 185 2.15 -5.56 49.38
CA PRO A 185 1.41 -4.32 49.35
C PRO A 185 0.71 -4.21 48.00
N ARG A 186 -0.60 -4.42 48.10
CA ARG A 186 -1.66 -4.18 47.13
C ARG A 186 -1.76 -2.68 46.80
N GLY A 187 -1.69 -2.32 45.51
CA GLY A 187 -1.96 -0.96 44.99
C GLY A 187 -0.77 -0.42 44.19
N SER A 188 -0.90 0.31 43.08
CA SER A 188 -2.03 0.97 42.46
C SER A 188 -1.59 1.28 41.02
N TRP A 189 -2.30 0.82 40.00
CA TRP A 189 -2.17 1.42 38.66
C TRP A 189 -3.19 2.54 38.59
N ALA A 190 -2.71 3.76 38.78
CA ALA A 190 -3.33 5.00 38.36
C ALA A 190 -2.41 5.64 37.31
#